data_AF-A0A7W7KCY0-F1
#
_entry.id   AF-A0A7W7KCY0-F1
#
_cell.length_a   1.000
_cell.length_b   1.000
_cell.length_c   1.000
_cell.angle_alpha   90.00
_cell.angle_beta   90.00
_cell.angle_gamma   90.00
#
_symmetry.space_group_name_H-M   'P 1'
#
loop_
_entity.id
_entity.type
_entity.pdbx_description
1 polymer ?
#
loop_
_entity_poly.entity_id
_entity_poly.type
_entity_poly.pdbx_seq_one_letter_code
_entity_poly.pdbx_strand_id
1 'polypeptide(L)'
;MQTERVTFLTTPAAKAALCSRAAAQGLSVGEYIRRKVEDDDDLTPAQEAELRMLIDAVNEAVPKMNASIDEMIEALRHTREDMDKLLDREALA
;
A
#
# COMPACT_ATOMS: atom_id res chain seq x y z
N MET A 1 27.89 -23.05 0.73
CA MET A 1 26.73 -23.39 1.60
C MET A 1 26.28 -24.79 1.22
N GLN A 2 26.27 -25.74 2.15
CA GLN A 2 25.80 -27.10 1.89
C GLN A 2 24.28 -27.12 2.10
N THR A 3 23.53 -27.64 1.12
CA THR A 3 22.06 -27.73 1.20
C THR A 3 21.66 -29.15 1.57
N GLU A 4 20.65 -29.29 2.42
CA GLU A 4 20.09 -30.57 2.85
C GLU A 4 18.63 -30.70 2.44
N ARG A 5 18.18 -31.92 2.11
CA ARG A 5 16.79 -32.20 1.77
C ARG A 5 16.02 -32.59 3.02
N VAL A 6 15.12 -31.73 3.45
CA VAL A 6 14.22 -32.00 4.58
C VAL A 6 12.84 -32.41 4.06
N THR A 7 12.31 -33.52 4.58
CA THR A 7 10.91 -33.92 4.34
C THR A 7 10.14 -33.78 5.64
N PHE A 8 9.03 -33.05 5.63
CA PHE A 8 8.14 -32.91 6.77
C PHE A 8 6.72 -33.27 6.38
N LEU A 9 5.97 -33.80 7.35
CA LEU A 9 4.56 -34.11 7.17
C LEU A 9 3.71 -32.91 7.58
N THR A 10 2.70 -32.61 6.78
CA THR A 10 1.74 -31.53 7.04
C THR A 10 0.39 -31.91 6.46
N THR A 11 -0.65 -31.16 6.81
CA THR A 11 -1.97 -31.38 6.23
C THR A 11 -2.01 -30.85 4.79
N PRO A 12 -2.86 -31.42 3.91
CA PRO A 12 -3.05 -30.89 2.56
C PRO A 12 -3.43 -29.40 2.54
N ALA A 13 -4.26 -28.97 3.50
CA ALA A 13 -4.66 -27.58 3.65
C ALA A 13 -3.49 -26.67 4.01
N ALA A 14 -2.63 -27.07 4.94
CA ALA A 14 -1.44 -26.30 5.30
C ALA A 14 -0.44 -26.22 4.15
N LYS A 15 -0.25 -27.30 3.38
CA LYS A 15 0.56 -27.28 2.15
C LYS A 15 0.01 -26.29 1.12
N ALA A 16 -1.30 -26.31 0.88
CA ALA A 16 -1.93 -25.38 -0.06
C ALA A 16 -1.75 -23.92 0.36
N ALA A 17 -1.96 -23.63 1.66
CA ALA A 17 -1.74 -22.29 2.21
C ALA A 17 -0.28 -21.83 2.03
N LEU A 18 0.69 -22.72 2.30
CA LEU A 18 2.11 -22.44 2.11
C LEU A 18 2.45 -22.14 0.64
N CYS A 19 1.96 -22.98 -0.29
CA CYS A 19 2.12 -22.75 -1.73
C CYS A 19 1.51 -21.41 -2.17
N SER A 20 0.32 -21.07 -1.68
CA SER A 20 -0.33 -19.80 -2.00
C SER A 20 0.46 -18.59 -1.50
N ARG A 21 1.01 -18.64 -0.28
CA ARG A 21 1.82 -17.55 0.29
C ARG A 21 3.13 -17.36 -0.48
N ALA A 22 3.81 -18.46 -0.81
CA ALA A 22 5.02 -18.41 -1.62
C ALA A 22 4.74 -17.81 -3.02
N ALA A 23 3.66 -18.25 -3.67
CA ALA A 23 3.25 -17.74 -4.98
C ALA A 23 2.89 -16.25 -4.94
N ALA A 24 2.20 -15.78 -3.89
CA ALA A 24 1.87 -14.37 -3.72
C ALA A 24 3.11 -13.45 -3.63
N GLN A 25 4.26 -13.99 -3.23
CA GLN A 25 5.53 -13.27 -3.16
C GLN A 25 6.45 -13.57 -4.36
N GLY A 26 5.99 -14.34 -5.35
CA GLY A 26 6.81 -14.75 -6.50
C GLY A 26 7.95 -15.71 -6.16
N LEU A 27 7.85 -16.42 -5.03
CA LEU A 27 8.91 -17.30 -4.50
C LEU A 27 8.56 -18.78 -4.68
N SER A 28 9.59 -19.63 -4.75
CA SER A 28 9.41 -21.07 -4.55
C SER A 28 9.10 -21.36 -3.08
N VAL A 29 8.44 -22.48 -2.79
CA VAL A 29 8.16 -22.89 -1.39
C VAL A 29 9.44 -23.05 -0.58
N GLY A 30 10.51 -23.60 -1.18
CA GLY A 30 11.80 -23.76 -0.49
C GLY A 30 12.47 -22.42 -0.18
N GLU A 31 12.39 -21.46 -1.10
CA GLU A 31 12.89 -20.09 -0.89
C GLU A 31 12.09 -19.36 0.20
N TYR A 32 10.76 -19.50 0.14
CA TYR A 32 9.86 -18.94 1.15
C TYR A 32 10.14 -19.48 2.55
N ILE A 33 10.32 -20.79 2.69
CA ILE A 33 10.70 -21.40 3.98
C ILE A 33 12.07 -20.90 4.42
N ARG A 34 13.06 -20.84 3.52
CA ARG A 34 14.41 -20.41 3.85
C ARG A 34 14.41 -18.99 4.43
N ARG A 35 13.76 -18.04 3.75
CA ARG A 35 13.60 -16.66 4.24
C ARG A 35 12.94 -16.59 5.61
N LYS A 36 11.89 -17.41 5.81
CA LYS A 36 11.16 -17.45 7.09
C LYS A 36 11.96 -18.09 8.24
N VAL A 37 12.99 -18.87 7.94
CA VAL A 37 13.87 -19.51 8.94
C VAL A 37 15.13 -18.67 9.19
N GLU A 38 15.58 -17.91 8.20
CA GLU A 38 16.78 -17.06 8.29
C GLU A 38 16.54 -15.73 9.04
N ASP A 39 15.33 -15.49 9.55
CA ASP A 39 14.96 -14.29 10.33
C ASP A 39 15.31 -12.96 9.65
N ASP A 40 14.68 -12.68 8.51
CA ASP A 40 14.68 -11.34 7.89
C ASP A 40 13.29 -10.65 7.97
N ASP A 41 12.37 -11.24 8.74
CA ASP A 41 10.97 -10.77 8.84
C ASP A 41 10.57 -10.23 10.23
N ASP A 42 11.37 -10.43 11.27
CA ASP A 42 11.11 -9.85 12.58
C ASP A 42 11.67 -8.42 12.61
N LEU A 43 10.75 -7.45 12.58
CA LEU A 43 11.11 -6.06 12.87
C LEU A 43 11.65 -6.00 14.29
N THR A 44 12.81 -5.36 14.45
CA THR A 44 13.25 -4.96 15.79
C THR A 44 12.17 -4.06 16.42
N PRO A 45 12.05 -4.02 17.76
CA PRO A 45 11.08 -3.14 18.41
C PRO A 45 11.18 -1.66 17.98
N ALA A 46 12.38 -1.22 17.60
CA ALA A 46 12.61 0.11 17.04
C ALA A 46 11.99 0.27 15.65
N GLN A 47 12.17 -0.70 14.75
CA GLN A 47 11.59 -0.69 13.41
C GLN A 47 10.06 -0.82 13.45
N GLU A 48 9.50 -1.59 14.39
CA GLU A 48 8.06 -1.67 14.60
C GLU A 48 7.50 -0.33 15.08
N ALA A 49 8.19 0.34 16.01
CA ALA A 49 7.80 1.67 16.48
C ALA A 49 7.86 2.72 15.35
N GLU A 50 8.91 2.70 14.53
CA GLU A 50 9.04 3.57 13.36
C GLU A 50 7.94 3.33 12.33
N LEU A 51 7.66 2.06 12.01
CA LEU A 51 6.59 1.69 11.09
C LEU A 51 5.23 2.19 11.60
N ARG A 52 4.96 2.06 12.90
CA ARG A 52 3.73 2.57 13.51
C ARG A 52 3.62 4.09 13.39
N MET A 53 4.70 4.83 13.63
CA MET A 53 4.71 6.29 13.45
C MET A 53 4.44 6.68 11.99
N LEU A 54 5.00 5.96 11.02
CA LEU A 54 4.75 6.19 9.60
C LEU A 54 3.28 5.93 9.24
N ILE A 55 2.69 4.85 9.75
CA ILE A 55 1.27 4.54 9.54
C ILE A 55 0.39 5.65 10.09
N ASP A 56 0.66 6.12 11.32
CA ASP A 56 -0.10 7.20 11.95
C ASP A 56 0.02 8.50 11.13
N ALA A 57 1.22 8.84 10.67
CA ALA A 57 1.46 10.01 9.82
C ALA A 57 0.73 9.92 8.47
N VAL A 58 0.73 8.75 7.83
CA VAL A 58 0.03 8.52 6.55
C VAL A 58 -1.48 8.61 6.74
N ASN A 59 -2.01 8.01 7.81
CA ASN A 59 -3.43 8.06 8.14
C ASN A 59 -3.91 9.49 8.42
N GLU A 60 -3.05 10.37 8.93
CA GLU A 60 -3.35 11.79 9.10
C GLU A 60 -3.20 12.58 7.79
N ALA A 61 -2.14 12.34 7.02
CA ALA A 61 -1.80 13.12 5.83
C ALA A 61 -2.77 12.87 4.66
N VAL A 62 -3.13 11.61 4.41
CA VAL A 62 -3.96 11.24 3.24
C VAL A 62 -5.33 11.93 3.25
N PRO A 63 -6.10 11.93 4.36
CA PRO A 63 -7.37 12.66 4.41
C PRO A 63 -7.22 14.16 4.17
N LYS A 64 -6.16 14.79 4.73
CA LYS A 64 -5.90 16.23 4.52
C LYS A 64 -5.58 16.52 3.05
N MET A 65 -4.75 15.69 2.42
CA MET A 65 -4.44 15.81 1.00
C MET A 65 -5.69 15.72 0.13
N ASN A 66 -6.57 14.74 0.42
CA ASN A 66 -7.85 14.61 -0.29
C ASN A 66 -8.72 15.85 -0.11
N ALA A 67 -8.87 16.34 1.12
CA ALA A 67 -9.65 17.55 1.40
C ALA A 67 -9.10 18.78 0.64
N SER A 68 -7.77 18.98 0.64
CA SER A 68 -7.16 20.09 -0.11
C SER A 68 -7.35 19.95 -1.63
N ILE A 69 -7.34 18.73 -2.16
CA ILE A 69 -7.63 18.48 -3.57
C ILE A 69 -9.09 18.81 -3.89
N ASP A 70 -10.03 18.39 -3.04
CA ASP A 70 -11.46 18.70 -3.20
C ASP A 70 -11.72 20.21 -3.16
N GLU A 71 -11.13 20.92 -2.21
CA GLU A 71 -11.21 22.39 -2.12
C GLU A 71 -10.68 23.08 -3.38
N MET A 72 -9.55 22.61 -3.91
CA MET A 72 -8.97 23.13 -5.15
C MET A 72 -9.86 22.86 -6.36
N ILE A 73 -10.50 21.68 -6.44
CA ILE A 73 -11.45 21.35 -7.51
C ILE A 73 -12.64 22.32 -7.47
N GLU A 74 -13.21 22.58 -6.29
CA GLU A 74 -14.34 23.50 -6.15
C GLU A 74 -13.94 24.95 -6.49
N ALA A 75 -12.76 25.41 -6.06
CA ALA A 75 -12.27 26.73 -6.41
C ALA A 75 -12.10 26.89 -7.94
N LEU A 76 -11.59 25.86 -8.61
CA LEU A 76 -11.44 25.84 -10.07
C LEU A 76 -12.80 25.83 -10.79
N ARG A 77 -13.79 25.09 -10.27
CA ARG A 77 -15.16 25.12 -10.82
C ARG A 77 -15.77 26.49 -10.70
N HIS A 78 -15.69 27.10 -9.52
CA HIS A 78 -16.24 28.43 -9.30
C HIS A 78 -15.59 29.48 -10.22
N THR A 79 -14.26 29.42 -10.36
CA THR A 79 -13.52 30.31 -11.28
C THR A 79 -13.98 30.14 -12.73
N ARG A 80 -14.20 28.90 -13.18
CA ARG A 80 -14.71 28.63 -14.53
C ARG A 80 -16.12 29.16 -14.74
N GLU A 81 -17.02 28.92 -13.79
CA GLU A 81 -18.40 29.41 -13.87
C GLU A 81 -18.48 30.94 -13.91
N ASP A 82 -17.60 31.63 -13.17
CA ASP A 82 -17.55 33.08 -13.19
C ASP A 82 -17.00 33.61 -14.52
N MET A 83 -15.99 32.94 -15.09
CA MET A 83 -15.50 33.27 -16.43
C MET A 83 -16.56 33.06 -17.50
N ASP A 84 -17.30 31.95 -17.48
CA ASP A 84 -18.37 31.67 -18.43
C ASP A 84 -19.47 32.75 -18.36
N LYS A 85 -19.90 33.14 -17.15
CA LYS A 85 -20.88 34.22 -16.96
C LYS A 85 -20.40 35.58 -17.47
N LEU A 86 -19.11 35.88 -17.35
CA LEU A 86 -18.53 37.12 -17.88
C LEU A 86 -18.52 37.11 -19.41
N LEU A 87 -18.10 36.00 -20.02
CA LEU A 87 -18.08 35.84 -21.47
C LEU A 87 -19.50 35.90 -22.07
N ASP A 88 -20.48 35.26 -21.43
CA ASP A 88 -21.88 35.31 -21.86
C ASP A 88 -22.47 36.73 -21.75
N ARG A 89 -22.06 37.51 -20.73
CA ARG A 89 -22.47 38.92 -20.59
C ARG A 89 -21.86 39.81 -21.66
N GLU A 90 -20.60 39.61 -22.02
CA GLU A 90 -19.96 40.35 -23.11
C GLU A 90 -20.51 39.98 -24.49
N ALA A 91 -20.95 38.73 -24.69
CA ALA A 91 -21.56 38.29 -25.95
C ALA A 91 -22.99 38.83 -26.18
N LEU A 92 -23.68 39.27 -25.11
CA LEU A 92 -25.04 39.83 -25.15
C LEU A 92 -25.07 41.37 -25.16
N ALA A 93 -23.92 42.03 -25.00
CA ALA A 93 -23.76 43.49 -25.01
C ALA A 93 -23.32 44.01 -26.40
#